data_AF-A0AAD4K5U1-F1
#
_entry.id   AF-A0AAD4K5U1-F1
#
_cell.length_a   1.000
_cell.length_b   1.000
_cell.length_c   1.000
_cell.angle_alpha   90.00
_cell.angle_beta   90.00
_cell.angle_gamma   90.00
#
_symmetry.space_group_name_H-M   'P 1'
#
loop_
_entity.id
_entity.type
_entity.pdbx_description
1 polymer ?
#
loop_
_entity_poly.entity_id
_entity_poly.type
_entity_poly.pdbx_seq_one_letter_code
_entity_poly.pdbx_strand_id
1 'polypeptide(L)'
;MPRRKPTFKTDVIGTLDLNPEEAVGEYLLSRQQERFFVKPPNWDSAGDSVEMLYIANSRENEAMQVLQRQLLEEAQRQTELNHQRIAQMYRMQERLRKRFIEVNGFIKDCADKKRAAEKIIREQETLHDELSGGIDDYKRSINVLKAFRRDLKDTVRQFQPYERVLDDVVKISDIFVSPKDCMDRCDALMLAQVEINDLKNTKLQEIEEMRQRMVKITSEAGLTVLGLKNDLAKLERSYNQSRALVLKWETTLSLCKDTTSNNDLDKDRALDGIQILYRMLCKRRGEFTF
;
A
#
# COMPACT_ATOMS: atom_id res chain seq x y z
N MET A 1 19.09 -47.52 113.60
CA MET A 1 18.73 -46.81 112.35
C MET A 1 18.26 -45.41 112.69
N PRO A 2 18.74 -44.40 111.96
CA PRO A 2 17.81 -43.47 111.32
C PRO A 2 18.03 -43.51 109.81
N ARG A 3 16.95 -43.78 109.08
CA ARG A 3 16.93 -43.73 107.60
C ARG A 3 16.94 -42.27 107.17
N ARG A 4 17.94 -41.85 106.39
CA ARG A 4 17.90 -40.59 105.62
C ARG A 4 17.73 -40.92 104.14
N LYS A 5 16.82 -40.19 103.50
CA LYS A 5 16.31 -40.39 102.13
C LYS A 5 17.43 -40.23 101.08
N PRO A 6 17.34 -40.88 99.92
CA PRO A 6 18.30 -40.68 98.84
C PRO A 6 18.11 -39.28 98.21
N THR A 7 19.19 -38.53 98.08
CA THR A 7 19.25 -37.27 97.32
C THR A 7 19.50 -37.58 95.85
N PHE A 8 18.54 -37.19 94.99
CA PHE A 8 18.51 -37.40 93.54
C PHE A 8 19.42 -36.42 92.75
N LYS A 9 20.65 -36.19 93.19
CA LYS A 9 21.61 -35.40 92.42
C LYS A 9 22.93 -36.15 92.35
N THR A 10 23.32 -36.50 91.13
CA THR A 10 24.64 -37.02 90.79
C THR A 10 25.67 -35.91 90.99
N ASP A 11 26.85 -36.30 91.46
CA ASP A 11 28.07 -35.49 91.64
C ASP A 11 28.26 -34.87 93.03
N VAL A 12 28.66 -35.71 93.98
CA VAL A 12 29.39 -35.29 95.19
C VAL A 12 30.59 -36.21 95.36
N ILE A 13 31.81 -35.66 95.27
CA ILE A 13 33.03 -36.25 95.81
C ILE A 13 33.46 -35.36 96.99
N GLY A 14 33.28 -35.85 98.23
CA GLY A 14 33.83 -35.22 99.44
C GLY A 14 33.09 -33.95 99.94
N THR A 15 33.82 -33.11 100.70
CA THR A 15 33.33 -31.92 101.42
C THR A 15 33.49 -30.60 100.64
N LEU A 16 33.73 -30.64 99.33
CA LEU A 16 33.80 -29.44 98.50
C LEU A 16 32.48 -29.27 97.74
N ASP A 17 31.77 -28.18 98.05
CA ASP A 17 30.60 -27.73 97.30
C ASP A 17 31.10 -27.14 95.96
N LEU A 18 30.89 -27.86 94.86
CA LEU A 18 31.39 -27.52 93.52
C LEU A 18 30.37 -26.63 92.77
N ASN A 19 29.88 -25.57 93.42
CA ASN A 19 29.12 -24.53 92.74
C ASN A 19 30.11 -23.56 92.07
N PRO A 20 30.29 -23.61 90.73
CA PRO A 20 31.25 -22.75 90.04
C PRO A 20 30.93 -21.26 90.16
N GLU A 21 29.67 -20.91 90.40
CA GLU A 21 29.24 -19.51 90.59
C GLU A 21 29.77 -18.92 91.91
N GLU A 22 29.87 -19.71 92.98
CA GLU A 22 30.38 -19.26 94.28
C GLU A 22 31.92 -19.17 94.28
N ALA A 23 32.60 -20.13 93.62
CA ALA A 23 34.06 -20.17 93.53
C ALA A 23 34.67 -18.96 92.81
N VAL A 24 33.99 -18.42 91.78
CA VAL A 24 34.44 -17.19 91.09
C VAL A 24 34.36 -15.98 92.01
N GLY A 25 33.34 -15.91 92.88
CA GLY A 25 33.21 -14.89 93.91
C GLY A 25 34.36 -14.91 94.91
N GLU A 26 34.72 -16.10 95.41
CA GLU A 26 35.85 -16.27 96.34
C GLU A 26 37.20 -15.89 95.71
N TYR A 27 37.43 -16.23 94.44
CA TYR A 27 38.66 -15.85 93.73
C TYR A 27 38.80 -14.33 93.55
N LEU A 28 37.70 -13.64 93.22
CA LEU A 28 37.68 -12.17 93.11
C LEU A 28 37.94 -11.51 94.46
N LEU A 29 37.36 -12.05 95.54
CA LEU A 29 37.62 -11.59 96.91
C LEU A 29 39.08 -11.82 97.31
N SER A 30 39.70 -12.94 96.92
CA SER A 30 41.12 -13.21 97.15
C SER A 30 42.04 -12.24 96.42
N ARG A 31 41.76 -11.90 95.15
CA ARG A 31 42.56 -10.88 94.43
C ARG A 31 42.39 -9.48 95.01
N GLN A 32 41.19 -9.14 95.48
CA GLN A 32 40.98 -7.87 96.18
C GLN A 32 41.69 -7.87 97.54
N GLN A 33 41.69 -8.98 98.28
CA GLN A 33 42.51 -9.13 99.47
C GLN A 33 43.98 -8.92 99.15
N GLU A 34 44.58 -9.52 98.13
CA GLU A 34 45.99 -9.24 97.79
C GLU A 34 46.28 -7.75 97.50
N ARG A 35 45.36 -7.04 96.84
CA ARG A 35 45.53 -5.62 96.51
C ARG A 35 45.37 -4.68 97.71
N PHE A 36 44.47 -5.02 98.64
CA PHE A 36 44.12 -4.17 99.79
C PHE A 36 44.63 -4.72 101.12
N PHE A 37 45.37 -5.84 101.12
CA PHE A 37 46.04 -6.37 102.30
C PHE A 37 47.22 -5.48 102.62
N VAL A 38 46.94 -4.47 103.44
CA VAL A 38 47.97 -3.70 104.13
C VAL A 38 48.66 -4.66 105.08
N LYS A 39 49.83 -5.18 104.68
CA LYS A 39 50.72 -5.90 105.61
C LYS A 39 50.97 -4.94 106.79
N PRO A 40 50.59 -5.32 108.03
CA PRO A 40 50.88 -4.48 109.19
C PRO A 40 52.39 -4.22 109.21
N PRO A 41 52.83 -2.98 109.50
CA PRO A 41 54.27 -2.71 109.59
C PRO A 41 54.86 -3.65 110.64
N ASN A 42 55.93 -4.37 110.30
CA ASN A 42 56.64 -5.21 111.27
C ASN A 42 57.34 -4.28 112.27
N TRP A 43 56.80 -4.12 113.47
CA TRP A 43 57.36 -3.26 114.52
C TRP A 43 58.74 -3.75 115.02
N ASP A 44 59.07 -5.03 114.78
CA ASP A 44 60.33 -5.69 115.16
C ASP A 44 61.33 -5.85 113.99
N SER A 45 61.07 -5.24 112.84
CA SER A 45 62.10 -5.06 111.82
C SER A 45 62.66 -3.66 111.96
N ALA A 46 63.97 -3.53 112.15
CA ALA A 46 64.62 -2.24 111.87
C ALA A 46 64.27 -1.89 110.42
N GLY A 47 63.50 -0.83 110.20
CA GLY A 47 63.26 -0.33 108.85
C GLY A 47 64.60 -0.07 108.17
N ASP A 48 64.64 -0.21 106.85
CA ASP A 48 65.87 0.09 106.10
C ASP A 48 66.37 1.50 106.49
N SER A 49 67.64 1.61 106.86
CA SER A 49 68.22 2.91 107.20
C SER A 49 68.12 3.86 106.00
N VAL A 50 68.06 5.17 106.24
CA VAL A 50 67.98 6.19 105.17
C VAL A 50 69.10 6.00 104.14
N GLU A 51 70.27 5.54 104.60
CA GLU A 51 71.42 5.21 103.76
C GLU A 51 71.18 3.97 102.89
N MET A 52 70.54 2.93 103.43
CA MET A 52 70.16 1.73 102.66
C MET A 52 69.11 2.04 101.60
N LEU A 53 68.12 2.89 101.91
CA LEU A 53 67.15 3.40 100.94
C LEU A 53 67.81 4.26 99.86
N TYR A 54 68.79 5.10 100.23
CA TYR A 54 69.57 5.88 99.27
C TYR A 54 70.38 4.98 98.32
N ILE A 55 71.04 3.94 98.85
CA ILE A 55 71.77 2.95 98.04
C ILE A 55 70.83 2.20 97.10
N ALA A 56 69.65 1.78 97.58
CA ALA A 56 68.65 1.12 96.75
C ALA A 56 68.13 2.05 95.64
N ASN A 57 67.78 3.29 95.96
CA ASN A 57 67.36 4.30 94.98
C ASN A 57 68.47 4.65 93.98
N SER A 58 69.74 4.71 94.41
CA SER A 58 70.87 4.97 93.50
C SER A 58 71.03 3.82 92.50
N ARG A 59 70.94 2.57 92.96
CA ARG A 59 70.98 1.39 92.09
C ARG A 59 69.79 1.34 91.13
N GLU A 60 68.60 1.69 91.62
CA GLU A 60 67.40 1.78 90.78
C GLU A 60 67.53 2.90 89.74
N ASN A 61 68.05 4.06 90.12
CA ASN A 61 68.31 5.16 89.19
C ASN A 61 69.38 4.79 88.14
N GLU A 62 70.47 4.14 88.54
CA GLU A 62 71.47 3.61 87.61
C GLU A 62 70.84 2.59 86.63
N ALA A 63 70.01 1.67 87.13
CA ALA A 63 69.27 0.72 86.29
C ALA A 63 68.28 1.44 85.35
N MET A 64 67.58 2.47 85.83
CA MET A 64 66.67 3.29 85.01
C MET A 64 67.42 4.07 83.93
N GLN A 65 68.60 4.61 84.21
CA GLN A 65 69.42 5.31 83.21
C GLN A 65 69.96 4.37 82.14
N VAL A 66 70.28 3.12 82.49
CA VAL A 66 70.63 2.09 81.51
C VAL A 66 69.41 1.74 80.65
N LEU A 67 68.25 1.54 81.26
CA LEU A 67 67.01 1.26 80.54
C LEU A 67 66.61 2.42 79.61
N GLN A 68 66.72 3.66 80.07
CA GLN A 68 66.40 4.85 79.27
C GLN A 68 67.30 4.95 78.03
N ARG A 69 68.60 4.64 78.17
CA ARG A 69 69.53 4.57 77.04
C ARG A 69 69.14 3.49 76.05
N GLN A 70 68.82 2.29 76.52
CA GLN A 70 68.35 1.18 75.67
C GLN A 70 67.05 1.51 74.95
N LEU A 71 66.09 2.15 75.62
CA LEU A 71 64.83 2.58 75.03
C LEU A 71 65.04 3.68 73.98
N LEU A 72 65.99 4.58 74.19
CA LEU A 72 66.33 5.64 73.23
C LEU A 72 66.98 5.02 71.99
N GLU A 73 67.95 4.12 72.14
CA GLU A 73 68.58 3.39 71.04
C GLU A 73 67.56 2.55 70.25
N GLU A 74 66.65 1.86 70.94
CA GLU A 74 65.57 1.11 70.30
C GLU A 74 64.60 2.03 69.57
N ALA A 75 64.19 3.15 70.18
CA ALA A 75 63.33 4.12 69.54
C ALA A 75 63.98 4.69 68.27
N GLN A 76 65.28 5.03 68.31
CA GLN A 76 66.04 5.48 67.15
C GLN A 76 66.05 4.41 66.05
N ARG A 77 66.40 3.15 66.36
CA ARG A 77 66.36 2.05 65.38
C ARG A 77 64.96 1.84 64.79
N GLN A 78 63.92 1.89 65.62
CA GLN A 78 62.53 1.76 65.15
C GLN A 78 62.11 2.92 64.27
N THR A 79 62.52 4.16 64.58
CA THR A 79 62.27 5.30 63.70
C THR A 79 62.92 5.13 62.34
N GLU A 80 64.18 4.69 62.27
CA GLU A 80 64.86 4.43 60.99
C GLU A 80 64.16 3.34 60.17
N LEU A 81 63.78 2.22 60.81
CA LEU A 81 63.02 1.15 60.16
C LEU A 81 61.66 1.64 59.66
N ASN A 82 60.97 2.45 60.44
CA ASN A 82 59.68 3.03 60.05
C ASN A 82 59.84 4.02 58.88
N HIS A 83 60.88 4.85 58.86
CA HIS A 83 61.19 5.71 57.72
C HIS A 83 61.43 4.90 56.44
N GLN A 84 62.17 3.79 56.53
CA GLN A 84 62.40 2.89 55.40
C GLN A 84 61.09 2.25 54.92
N ARG A 85 60.23 1.78 55.83
CA ARG A 85 58.92 1.21 55.50
C ARG A 85 58.02 2.23 54.81
N ILE A 86 57.96 3.47 55.33
CA ILE A 86 57.19 4.56 54.75
C ILE A 86 57.71 4.89 53.34
N ALA A 87 59.03 4.98 53.16
CA ALA A 87 59.62 5.22 51.85
C ALA A 87 59.31 4.09 50.84
N GLN A 88 59.35 2.83 51.26
CA GLN A 88 58.97 1.69 50.43
C GLN A 88 57.48 1.72 50.05
N MET A 89 56.61 2.07 51.01
CA MET A 89 55.18 2.23 50.79
C MET A 89 54.91 3.29 49.71
N TYR A 90 55.52 4.48 49.81
CA TYR A 90 55.38 5.52 48.78
C TYR A 90 55.90 5.08 47.41
N ARG A 91 57.03 4.36 47.35
CA ARG A 91 57.53 3.79 46.09
C ARG A 91 56.59 2.74 45.49
N MET A 92 55.88 1.99 46.33
CA MET A 92 54.88 1.02 45.86
C MET A 92 53.63 1.75 45.35
N GLN A 93 53.14 2.73 46.10
CA GLN A 93 51.98 3.54 45.72
C GLN A 93 52.20 4.24 44.38
N GLU A 94 53.37 4.82 44.15
CA GLU A 94 53.68 5.48 42.88
C GLU A 94 53.74 4.48 41.70
N ARG A 95 54.30 3.29 41.92
CA ARG A 95 54.27 2.22 40.91
C ARG A 95 52.86 1.76 40.58
N LEU A 96 52.01 1.60 41.60
CA LEU A 96 50.60 1.25 41.41
C LEU A 96 49.85 2.33 40.66
N ARG A 97 50.09 3.61 40.97
CA ARG A 97 49.49 4.74 40.28
C ARG A 97 49.84 4.75 38.80
N LYS A 98 51.12 4.55 38.45
CA LYS A 98 51.57 4.47 37.05
C LYS A 98 50.88 3.33 36.30
N ARG A 99 50.87 2.12 36.89
CA ARG A 99 50.15 0.97 36.32
C ARG A 99 48.66 1.22 36.15
N PHE A 100 48.03 1.91 37.10
CA PHE A 100 46.60 2.22 37.01
C PHE A 100 46.31 3.16 35.83
N ILE A 101 47.17 4.15 35.60
CA ILE A 101 47.07 5.05 34.44
C ILE A 101 47.26 4.27 33.14
N GLU A 102 48.26 3.39 33.06
CA GLU A 102 48.52 2.53 31.90
C GLU A 102 47.35 1.60 31.60
N VAL A 103 46.81 0.92 32.62
CA VAL A 103 45.66 0.01 32.46
C VAL A 103 44.41 0.77 32.05
N ASN A 104 44.15 1.95 32.62
CA ASN A 104 43.02 2.77 32.22
C ASN A 104 43.15 3.25 30.77
N GLY A 105 44.36 3.64 30.34
CA GLY A 105 44.66 3.95 28.95
C GLY A 105 44.38 2.76 28.03
N PHE A 106 44.88 1.58 28.40
CA PHE A 106 44.66 0.34 27.66
C PHE A 106 43.17 -0.03 27.54
N ILE A 107 42.39 0.11 28.62
CA ILE A 107 40.94 -0.16 28.60
C ILE A 107 40.22 0.79 27.63
N LYS A 108 40.61 2.07 27.61
CA LYS A 108 40.06 3.05 26.66
C LYS A 108 40.40 2.67 25.21
N ASP A 109 41.66 2.35 24.93
CA ASP A 109 42.09 1.93 23.60
C ASP A 109 41.36 0.66 23.14
N CYS A 110 41.16 -0.31 24.03
CA CYS A 110 40.37 -1.51 23.74
C CYS A 110 38.91 -1.18 23.44
N ALA A 111 38.31 -0.26 24.21
CA ALA A 111 36.94 0.18 23.97
C ALA A 111 36.80 0.90 22.62
N ASP A 112 37.76 1.76 22.26
CA ASP A 112 37.76 2.48 20.99
C ASP A 112 37.99 1.54 19.79
N LYS A 113 38.92 0.58 19.91
CA LYS A 113 39.11 -0.47 18.90
C LYS A 113 37.86 -1.33 18.73
N LYS A 114 37.17 -1.67 19.83
CA LYS A 114 35.91 -2.41 19.77
C LYS A 114 34.83 -1.63 19.03
N ARG A 115 34.65 -0.34 19.36
CA ARG A 115 33.69 0.54 18.67
C ARG A 115 34.00 0.67 17.17
N ALA A 116 35.28 0.82 16.83
CA ALA A 116 35.71 0.91 15.44
C ALA A 116 35.42 -0.40 14.67
N ALA A 117 35.72 -1.55 15.28
CA ALA A 117 35.41 -2.85 14.69
C ALA A 117 33.90 -3.06 14.53
N GLU A 118 33.09 -2.73 15.54
CA GLU A 118 31.63 -2.81 15.46
C GLU A 118 31.06 -1.92 14.35
N LYS A 119 31.64 -0.72 14.15
CA LYS A 119 31.24 0.17 13.05
C LYS A 119 31.53 -0.47 11.69
N ILE A 120 32.73 -1.02 11.51
CA ILE A 120 33.11 -1.68 10.25
C ILE A 120 32.21 -2.91 9.99
N ILE A 121 31.93 -3.71 11.03
CA ILE A 121 31.04 -4.87 10.90
C ILE A 121 29.66 -4.44 10.42
N ARG A 122 29.07 -3.40 11.01
CA ARG A 122 27.75 -2.88 10.59
C ARG A 122 27.77 -2.38 9.15
N GLU A 123 28.80 -1.63 8.76
CA GLU A 123 28.94 -1.16 7.37
C GLU A 123 29.06 -2.34 6.39
N GLN A 124 29.82 -3.37 6.73
CA GLN A 124 29.95 -4.58 5.92
C GLN A 124 28.66 -5.39 5.86
N GLU A 125 27.92 -5.52 6.96
CA GLU A 125 26.61 -6.17 7.00
C GLU A 125 25.63 -5.45 6.06
N THR A 126 25.55 -4.12 6.11
CA THR A 126 24.69 -3.36 5.21
C THR A 126 25.05 -3.55 3.73
N LEU A 127 26.35 -3.52 3.41
CA LEU A 127 26.82 -3.75 2.04
C LEU A 127 26.53 -5.19 1.58
N HIS A 128 26.68 -6.16 2.47
CA HIS A 128 26.39 -7.55 2.18
C HIS A 128 24.91 -7.77 1.88
N ASP A 129 24.01 -7.13 2.63
CA ASP A 129 22.57 -7.22 2.42
C ASP A 129 22.15 -6.58 1.08
N GLU A 130 22.70 -5.41 0.75
CA GLU A 130 22.47 -4.74 -0.54
C GLU A 130 22.95 -5.60 -1.72
N LEU A 131 24.17 -6.13 -1.64
CA LEU A 131 24.73 -6.99 -2.68
C LEU A 131 23.97 -8.31 -2.80
N SER A 132 23.55 -8.91 -1.68
CA SER A 132 22.74 -10.13 -1.68
C SER A 132 21.38 -9.90 -2.33
N GLY A 133 20.73 -8.77 -2.03
CA GLY A 133 19.50 -8.35 -2.71
C GLY A 133 19.68 -8.22 -4.21
N GLY A 134 20.74 -7.52 -4.64
CA GLY A 134 21.06 -7.38 -6.07
C GLY A 134 21.34 -8.72 -6.76
N ILE A 135 22.08 -9.62 -6.11
CA ILE A 135 22.33 -10.98 -6.62
C ILE A 135 21.02 -11.74 -6.83
N ASP A 136 20.09 -11.65 -5.90
CA ASP A 136 18.81 -12.36 -5.99
C ASP A 136 17.91 -11.78 -7.08
N ASP A 137 17.91 -10.47 -7.28
CA ASP A 137 17.21 -9.85 -8.40
C ASP A 137 17.80 -10.28 -9.76
N TYR A 138 19.13 -10.29 -9.90
CA TYR A 138 19.77 -10.81 -11.11
C TYR A 138 19.46 -12.29 -11.34
N LYS A 139 19.44 -13.13 -10.29
CA LYS A 139 19.02 -14.54 -10.42
C LYS A 139 17.58 -14.65 -10.92
N ARG A 140 16.66 -13.83 -10.41
CA ARG A 140 15.26 -13.79 -10.88
C ARG A 140 15.21 -13.39 -12.36
N SER A 141 15.89 -12.32 -12.75
CA SER A 141 15.95 -11.88 -14.16
C SER A 141 16.51 -12.96 -15.08
N ILE A 142 17.59 -13.63 -14.67
CA ILE A 142 18.18 -14.75 -15.43
C ILE A 142 17.17 -15.90 -15.57
N ASN A 143 16.40 -16.21 -14.53
CA ASN A 143 15.40 -17.27 -14.59
C ASN A 143 14.26 -16.92 -15.54
N VAL A 144 13.78 -15.67 -15.51
CA VAL A 144 12.77 -15.17 -16.46
C VAL A 144 13.28 -15.25 -17.89
N LEU A 145 14.51 -14.78 -18.15
CA LEU A 145 15.12 -14.86 -19.48
C LEU A 145 15.35 -16.30 -19.95
N LYS A 146 15.70 -17.22 -19.04
CA LYS A 146 15.81 -18.65 -19.35
C LYS A 146 14.46 -19.27 -19.72
N ALA A 147 13.39 -18.90 -19.03
CA ALA A 147 12.03 -19.33 -19.36
C ALA A 147 11.62 -18.79 -20.73
N PHE A 148 11.75 -17.48 -20.95
CA PHE A 148 11.47 -16.85 -22.24
C PHE A 148 12.26 -17.48 -23.39
N ARG A 149 13.55 -17.78 -23.19
CA ARG A 149 14.38 -18.44 -24.20
C ARG A 149 13.87 -19.86 -24.51
N ARG A 150 13.35 -20.58 -23.51
CA ARG A 150 12.77 -21.90 -23.71
C ARG A 150 11.50 -21.79 -24.54
N ASP A 151 10.61 -20.88 -24.15
CA ASP A 151 9.36 -20.64 -24.85
C ASP A 151 9.62 -20.23 -26.32
N LEU A 152 10.58 -19.33 -26.56
CA LEU A 152 10.98 -18.92 -27.91
C LEU A 152 11.56 -20.08 -28.72
N LYS A 153 12.33 -20.98 -28.10
CA LYS A 153 12.83 -22.18 -28.80
C LYS A 153 11.69 -23.13 -29.16
N ASP A 154 10.73 -23.28 -28.27
CA ASP A 154 9.59 -24.16 -28.50
C ASP A 154 8.64 -23.58 -29.56
N THR A 155 8.42 -22.26 -29.59
CA THR A 155 7.67 -21.61 -30.68
C THR A 155 8.42 -21.73 -32.01
N VAL A 156 9.73 -21.49 -32.06
CA VAL A 156 10.52 -21.71 -33.28
C VAL A 156 10.41 -23.15 -33.78
N ARG A 157 10.42 -24.15 -32.88
CA ARG A 157 10.20 -25.56 -33.24
C ARG A 157 8.80 -25.81 -33.79
N GLN A 158 7.77 -25.17 -33.23
CA GLN A 158 6.40 -25.25 -33.75
C GLN A 158 6.30 -24.62 -35.15
N PHE A 159 7.06 -23.56 -35.43
CA PHE A 159 7.02 -22.89 -36.72
C PHE A 159 7.91 -23.52 -37.81
N GLN A 160 8.88 -24.35 -37.42
CA GLN A 160 9.81 -25.02 -38.33
C GLN A 160 9.14 -25.80 -39.49
N PRO A 161 8.01 -26.51 -39.31
CA PRO A 161 7.33 -27.17 -40.42
C PRO A 161 6.81 -26.20 -41.47
N TYR A 162 6.29 -25.04 -41.05
CA TYR A 162 5.78 -24.02 -41.98
C TYR A 162 6.91 -23.34 -42.77
N GLU A 163 8.08 -23.15 -42.14
CA GLU A 163 9.29 -22.67 -42.82
C GLU A 163 9.69 -23.63 -43.95
N ARG A 164 9.66 -24.95 -43.72
CA ARG A 164 9.92 -25.94 -44.77
C ARG A 164 8.92 -25.86 -45.92
N VAL A 165 7.64 -25.65 -45.61
CA VAL A 165 6.60 -25.48 -46.64
C VAL A 165 6.86 -24.22 -47.46
N LEU A 166 7.24 -23.10 -46.82
CA LEU A 166 7.60 -21.87 -47.52
C LEU A 166 8.83 -22.06 -48.42
N ASP A 167 9.85 -22.77 -47.94
CA ASP A 167 11.03 -23.13 -48.74
C ASP A 167 10.64 -23.99 -49.95
N ASP A 168 9.74 -24.95 -49.78
CA ASP A 168 9.28 -25.81 -50.88
C ASP A 168 8.42 -25.03 -51.88
N VAL A 169 7.57 -24.11 -51.44
CA VAL A 169 6.80 -23.21 -52.31
C VAL A 169 7.72 -22.32 -53.13
N VAL A 170 8.76 -21.75 -52.52
CA VAL A 170 9.75 -20.91 -53.22
C VAL A 170 10.54 -21.74 -54.25
N LYS A 171 10.85 -23.01 -53.96
CA LYS A 171 11.52 -23.90 -54.93
C LYS A 171 10.64 -24.29 -56.12
N ILE A 172 9.33 -24.45 -55.91
CA ILE A 172 8.39 -24.87 -56.96
C ILE A 172 7.95 -23.68 -57.81
N SER A 173 7.86 -22.50 -57.21
CA SER A 173 7.31 -21.30 -57.85
C SER A 173 8.39 -20.27 -58.15
N ASP A 174 8.65 -20.03 -59.43
CA ASP A 174 9.54 -18.95 -59.92
C ASP A 174 9.06 -17.53 -59.57
N ILE A 175 7.86 -17.39 -58.99
CA ILE A 175 7.24 -16.11 -58.63
C ILE A 175 7.89 -15.47 -57.40
N PHE A 176 8.52 -16.28 -56.54
CA PHE A 176 9.09 -15.83 -55.26
C PHE A 176 10.60 -16.02 -55.24
N VAL A 177 11.33 -14.98 -54.83
CA VAL A 177 12.81 -15.03 -54.79
C VAL A 177 13.32 -15.60 -53.45
N SER A 178 12.54 -15.42 -52.38
CA SER A 178 12.89 -15.84 -51.02
C SER A 178 11.61 -16.14 -50.23
N PRO A 179 11.65 -17.00 -49.19
CA PRO A 179 10.53 -17.18 -48.27
C PRO A 179 10.04 -15.86 -47.66
N LYS A 180 10.95 -14.90 -47.45
CA LYS A 180 10.61 -13.55 -46.99
C LYS A 180 9.80 -12.76 -48.01
N ASP A 181 10.15 -12.81 -49.29
CA ASP A 181 9.39 -12.17 -50.38
C ASP A 181 7.99 -12.79 -50.52
N CYS A 182 7.86 -14.10 -50.29
CA CYS A 182 6.55 -14.76 -50.22
C CYS A 182 5.71 -14.21 -49.05
N MET A 183 6.30 -14.10 -47.84
CA MET A 183 5.60 -13.56 -46.67
C MET A 183 5.21 -12.09 -46.86
N ASP A 184 6.14 -11.24 -47.30
CA ASP A 184 5.90 -9.80 -47.48
C ASP A 184 4.78 -9.54 -48.51
N ARG A 185 4.70 -10.33 -49.59
CA ARG A 185 3.60 -10.25 -50.56
C ARG A 185 2.28 -10.77 -50.01
N CYS A 186 2.29 -11.85 -49.23
CA CYS A 186 1.10 -12.33 -48.55
C CYS A 186 0.58 -11.28 -47.55
N ASP A 187 1.46 -10.62 -46.81
CA ASP A 187 1.10 -9.53 -45.89
C ASP A 187 0.50 -8.35 -46.64
N ALA A 188 1.11 -7.94 -47.76
CA ALA A 188 0.56 -6.88 -48.61
C ALA A 188 -0.82 -7.24 -49.18
N LEU A 189 -1.04 -8.50 -49.60
CA LEU A 189 -2.33 -8.98 -50.06
C LEU A 189 -3.37 -9.03 -48.94
N MET A 190 -2.99 -9.45 -47.74
CA MET A 190 -3.85 -9.45 -46.57
C MET A 190 -4.28 -8.03 -46.18
N LEU A 191 -3.35 -7.08 -46.19
CA LEU A 191 -3.66 -5.67 -45.95
C LEU A 191 -4.59 -5.10 -47.04
N ALA A 192 -4.28 -5.35 -48.31
CA ALA A 192 -5.15 -4.94 -49.42
C ALA A 192 -6.55 -5.56 -49.31
N GLN A 193 -6.65 -6.81 -48.86
CA GLN A 193 -7.94 -7.49 -48.66
C GLN A 193 -8.77 -6.82 -47.57
N VAL A 194 -8.15 -6.38 -46.48
CA VAL A 194 -8.83 -5.62 -45.41
C VAL A 194 -9.32 -4.29 -45.95
N GLU A 195 -8.47 -3.52 -46.64
CA GLU A 195 -8.84 -2.22 -47.22
C GLU A 195 -9.98 -2.34 -48.26
N ILE A 196 -9.93 -3.35 -49.12
CA ILE A 196 -10.99 -3.63 -50.10
C ILE A 196 -12.30 -3.97 -49.39
N ASN A 197 -12.24 -4.72 -48.28
CA ASN A 197 -13.44 -5.09 -47.54
C ASN A 197 -14.08 -3.86 -46.86
N ASP A 198 -13.25 -2.98 -46.29
CA ASP A 198 -13.72 -1.73 -45.69
C ASP A 198 -14.33 -0.80 -46.75
N LEU A 199 -13.67 -0.66 -47.90
CA LEU A 199 -14.21 0.08 -49.05
C LEU A 199 -15.53 -0.53 -49.55
N LYS A 200 -15.61 -1.85 -49.62
CA LYS A 200 -16.85 -2.54 -50.01
C LYS A 200 -17.98 -2.27 -49.03
N ASN A 201 -17.71 -2.33 -47.73
CA ASN A 201 -18.70 -2.07 -46.69
C ASN A 201 -19.22 -0.64 -46.75
N THR A 202 -18.33 0.34 -46.91
CA THR A 202 -18.73 1.75 -47.08
C THR A 202 -19.58 1.96 -48.34
N LYS A 203 -19.20 1.35 -49.47
CA LYS A 203 -20.02 1.40 -50.70
C LYS A 203 -21.37 0.72 -50.57
N LEU A 204 -21.47 -0.38 -49.84
CA LEU A 204 -22.76 -1.02 -49.57
C LEU A 204 -23.67 -0.12 -48.70
N GLN A 205 -23.10 0.58 -47.72
CA GLN A 205 -23.85 1.56 -46.92
C GLN A 205 -24.35 2.72 -47.79
N GLU A 206 -23.50 3.29 -48.64
CA GLU A 206 -23.90 4.35 -49.59
C GLU A 206 -25.05 3.90 -50.51
N ILE A 207 -25.01 2.67 -51.02
CA ILE A 207 -26.06 2.09 -51.86
C ILE A 207 -27.37 1.93 -51.08
N GLU A 208 -27.30 1.44 -49.83
CA GLU A 208 -28.49 1.27 -49.00
C GLU A 208 -29.12 2.63 -48.63
N GLU A 209 -28.31 3.64 -48.33
CA GLU A 209 -28.79 5.01 -48.13
C GLU A 209 -29.45 5.60 -49.38
N MET A 210 -28.87 5.36 -50.56
CA MET A 210 -29.50 5.75 -51.84
C MET A 210 -30.82 5.03 -52.06
N ARG A 211 -30.88 3.73 -51.76
CA ARG A 211 -32.11 2.93 -51.86
C ARG A 211 -33.19 3.46 -50.93
N GLN A 212 -32.85 3.76 -49.68
CA GLN A 212 -33.78 4.37 -48.72
C GLN A 212 -34.28 5.74 -49.20
N ARG A 213 -33.38 6.58 -49.74
CA ARG A 213 -33.77 7.87 -50.34
C ARG A 213 -34.71 7.69 -51.53
N MET A 214 -34.43 6.74 -52.42
CA MET A 214 -35.27 6.45 -53.58
C MET A 214 -36.68 5.99 -53.17
N VAL A 215 -36.78 5.10 -52.18
CA VAL A 215 -38.07 4.65 -51.65
C VAL A 215 -38.86 5.81 -51.05
N LYS A 216 -38.21 6.68 -50.26
CA LYS A 216 -38.84 7.89 -49.72
C LYS A 216 -39.39 8.80 -50.83
N ILE A 217 -38.56 9.16 -51.80
CA ILE A 217 -38.96 10.02 -52.93
C ILE A 217 -40.10 9.37 -53.73
N THR A 218 -40.06 8.05 -53.97
CA THR A 218 -41.11 7.34 -54.70
C THR A 218 -42.40 7.28 -53.91
N SER A 219 -42.34 7.13 -52.59
CA SER A 219 -43.51 7.18 -51.72
C SER A 219 -44.15 8.57 -51.69
N GLU A 220 -43.33 9.62 -51.62
CA GLU A 220 -43.77 11.02 -51.68
C GLU A 220 -44.41 11.32 -53.04
N ALA A 221 -43.77 10.93 -54.14
CA ALA A 221 -44.32 11.07 -55.50
C ALA A 221 -45.61 10.26 -55.68
N GLY A 222 -45.69 9.06 -55.10
CA GLY A 222 -46.91 8.25 -55.10
C GLY A 222 -48.06 8.94 -54.36
N LEU A 223 -47.78 9.55 -53.20
CA LEU A 223 -48.76 10.31 -52.43
C LEU A 223 -49.21 11.58 -53.17
N THR A 224 -48.30 12.31 -53.82
CA THR A 224 -48.67 13.49 -54.61
C THR A 224 -49.51 13.13 -55.82
N VAL A 225 -49.16 12.07 -56.56
CA VAL A 225 -49.98 11.55 -57.68
C VAL A 225 -51.35 11.10 -57.19
N LEU A 226 -51.45 10.43 -56.04
CA LEU A 226 -52.72 10.04 -55.45
C LEU A 226 -53.57 11.27 -55.06
N GLY A 227 -52.95 12.31 -54.50
CA GLY A 227 -53.59 13.59 -54.21
C GLY A 227 -54.15 14.24 -55.47
N LEU A 228 -53.33 14.37 -56.52
CA LEU A 228 -53.74 14.91 -57.82
C LEU A 228 -54.88 14.10 -58.45
N LYS A 229 -54.85 12.77 -58.35
CA LYS A 229 -55.92 11.90 -58.84
C LYS A 229 -57.24 12.12 -58.11
N ASN A 230 -57.19 12.35 -56.78
CA ASN A 230 -58.38 12.69 -56.00
C ASN A 230 -58.96 14.04 -56.43
N ASP A 231 -58.10 15.05 -56.61
CA ASP A 231 -58.54 16.37 -57.05
C ASP A 231 -59.10 16.36 -58.48
N LEU A 232 -58.50 15.58 -59.39
CA LEU A 232 -59.04 15.31 -60.72
C LEU A 232 -60.45 14.68 -60.63
N ALA A 233 -60.63 13.66 -59.80
CA ALA A 233 -61.92 13.01 -59.61
C ALA A 233 -62.98 13.96 -59.03
N LYS A 234 -62.60 14.88 -58.12
CA LYS A 234 -63.51 15.95 -57.65
C LYS A 234 -63.89 16.88 -58.79
N LEU A 235 -62.92 17.28 -59.61
CA LEU A 235 -63.15 18.17 -60.75
C LEU A 235 -64.06 17.53 -61.80
N GLU A 236 -63.84 16.26 -62.15
CA GLU A 236 -64.70 15.50 -63.07
C GLU A 236 -66.14 15.37 -62.55
N ARG A 237 -66.32 15.13 -61.24
CA ARG A 237 -67.66 15.12 -60.62
C ARG A 237 -68.34 16.48 -60.74
N SER A 238 -67.64 17.56 -60.41
CA SER A 238 -68.15 18.94 -60.52
C SER A 238 -68.50 19.29 -61.96
N TYR A 239 -67.65 18.90 -62.92
CA TYR A 239 -67.88 19.09 -64.35
C TYR A 239 -69.11 18.32 -64.82
N ASN A 240 -69.24 17.04 -64.47
CA ASN A 240 -70.39 16.22 -64.84
C ASN A 240 -71.71 16.75 -64.23
N GLN A 241 -71.68 17.22 -62.98
CA GLN A 241 -72.82 17.88 -62.35
C GLN A 241 -73.23 19.15 -63.11
N SER A 242 -72.26 20.00 -63.44
CA SER A 242 -72.48 21.22 -64.22
C SER A 242 -73.03 20.91 -65.61
N ARG A 243 -72.47 19.91 -66.31
CA ARG A 243 -72.95 19.46 -67.63
C ARG A 243 -74.39 18.92 -67.56
N ALA A 244 -74.73 18.16 -66.52
CA ALA A 244 -76.09 17.67 -66.33
C ALA A 244 -77.08 18.81 -66.07
N LEU A 245 -76.67 19.86 -65.33
CA LEU A 245 -77.49 21.06 -65.15
C LEU A 245 -77.68 21.82 -66.47
N VAL A 246 -76.62 22.01 -67.26
CA VAL A 246 -76.71 22.64 -68.58
C VAL A 246 -77.69 21.88 -69.47
N LEU A 247 -77.57 20.56 -69.58
CA LEU A 247 -78.46 19.74 -70.40
C LEU A 247 -79.93 19.87 -69.96
N LYS A 248 -80.20 19.92 -68.64
CA LYS A 248 -81.54 20.16 -68.11
C LYS A 248 -82.10 21.52 -68.56
N TRP A 249 -81.28 22.56 -68.46
CA TRP A 249 -81.67 23.91 -68.86
C TRP A 249 -81.83 24.04 -70.38
N GLU A 250 -80.98 23.40 -71.18
CA GLU A 250 -81.11 23.31 -72.64
C GLU A 250 -82.40 22.60 -73.04
N THR A 251 -82.73 21.48 -72.39
CA THR A 251 -83.97 20.75 -72.67
C THR A 251 -85.19 21.62 -72.34
N THR A 252 -85.18 22.28 -71.18
CA THR A 252 -86.25 23.21 -70.77
C THR A 252 -86.38 24.38 -71.73
N LEU A 253 -85.26 24.94 -72.20
CA LEU A 253 -85.23 26.02 -73.17
C LEU A 253 -85.77 25.57 -74.53
N SER A 254 -85.41 24.37 -75.00
CA SER A 254 -85.92 23.81 -76.25
C SER A 254 -87.45 23.60 -76.21
N LEU A 255 -87.98 23.06 -75.10
CA LEU A 255 -89.42 22.92 -74.89
C LEU A 255 -90.12 24.28 -74.91
N CYS A 256 -89.55 25.29 -74.24
CA CYS A 256 -90.07 26.66 -74.24
C CYS A 256 -90.05 27.26 -75.66
N LYS A 257 -88.98 27.03 -76.41
CA LYS A 257 -88.86 27.47 -77.81
C LYS A 257 -89.91 26.80 -78.70
N ASP A 258 -90.10 25.49 -78.59
CA ASP A 258 -91.08 24.73 -79.39
C ASP A 258 -92.51 25.15 -79.06
N THR A 259 -92.84 25.33 -77.78
CA THR A 259 -94.16 25.84 -77.36
C THR A 259 -94.41 27.27 -77.86
N THR A 260 -93.40 28.13 -77.83
CA THR A 260 -93.50 29.50 -78.39
C THR A 260 -93.69 29.45 -79.91
N SER A 261 -92.89 28.64 -80.62
CA SER A 261 -93.00 28.47 -82.07
C SER A 261 -94.34 27.88 -82.50
N ASN A 262 -94.89 26.91 -81.76
CA ASN A 262 -96.20 26.35 -82.03
C ASN A 262 -97.31 27.38 -81.78
N ASN A 263 -97.24 28.13 -80.68
CA ASN A 263 -98.18 29.21 -80.41
C ASN A 263 -98.14 30.29 -81.49
N ASP A 264 -96.96 30.67 -81.98
CA ASP A 264 -96.82 31.65 -83.06
C ASP A 264 -97.36 31.10 -84.38
N LEU A 265 -97.12 29.82 -84.70
CA LEU A 265 -97.68 29.17 -85.88
C LEU A 265 -99.21 29.04 -85.82
N ASP A 266 -99.79 28.80 -84.64
CA ASP A 266 -101.23 28.81 -84.44
C ASP A 266 -101.83 30.22 -84.53
N LYS A 267 -101.12 31.26 -84.08
CA LYS A 267 -101.50 32.66 -84.34
C LYS A 267 -101.50 32.96 -85.84
N ASP A 268 -100.46 32.56 -86.57
CA ASP A 268 -100.37 32.77 -88.02
C ASP A 268 -101.51 32.04 -88.74
N ARG A 269 -101.81 30.78 -88.38
CA ARG A 269 -102.97 30.05 -88.91
C ARG A 269 -104.30 30.73 -88.61
N ALA A 270 -104.46 31.27 -87.40
CA ALA A 270 -105.67 32.01 -87.03
C ALA A 270 -105.79 33.31 -87.84
N LEU A 271 -104.70 34.05 -88.03
CA LEU A 271 -104.64 35.25 -88.86
C LEU A 271 -104.94 34.94 -90.34
N ASP A 272 -104.34 33.89 -90.90
CA ASP A 272 -104.64 33.39 -92.24
C ASP A 272 -106.12 32.99 -92.37
N GLY A 273 -106.66 32.29 -91.38
CA GLY A 273 -108.09 31.95 -91.31
C GLY A 273 -108.99 33.18 -91.32
N ILE A 274 -108.66 34.20 -90.52
CA ILE A 274 -109.35 35.50 -90.51
C ILE A 274 -109.23 36.16 -91.88
N GLN A 275 -108.06 36.13 -92.51
CA GLN A 275 -107.83 36.75 -93.82
C GLN A 275 -108.55 36.02 -94.96
N ILE A 276 -108.64 34.69 -94.91
CA ILE A 276 -109.44 33.87 -95.84
C ILE A 276 -110.92 34.16 -95.65
N LEU A 277 -111.42 34.19 -94.42
CA LEU A 277 -112.81 34.56 -94.12
C LEU A 277 -113.12 35.98 -94.61
N TYR A 278 -112.22 36.93 -94.35
CA TYR A 278 -112.30 38.30 -94.86
C TYR A 278 -112.37 38.31 -96.40
N ARG A 279 -111.46 37.62 -97.09
CA ARG A 279 -111.49 37.47 -98.55
C ARG A 279 -112.78 36.82 -99.07
N MET A 280 -113.33 35.82 -98.38
CA MET A 280 -114.61 35.18 -98.75
C MET A 280 -115.80 36.12 -98.54
N LEU A 281 -115.80 36.92 -97.47
CA LEU A 281 -116.81 37.94 -97.22
C LEU A 281 -116.74 39.07 -98.25
N CYS A 282 -115.55 39.52 -98.63
CA CYS A 282 -115.36 40.47 -99.73
C CYS A 282 -115.87 39.89 -101.07
N LYS A 283 -115.55 38.61 -101.38
CA LYS A 283 -116.09 37.92 -102.57
C LYS A 283 -117.62 37.83 -102.55
N ARG A 284 -118.26 37.59 -101.39
CA ARG A 284 -119.73 37.55 -101.25
C ARG A 284 -120.38 38.94 -101.36
N ARG A 285 -119.70 40.01 -100.98
CA ARG A 285 -120.21 41.38 -101.05
C ARG A 285 -120.07 42.06 -102.42
N GLY A 286 -119.45 41.39 -103.40
CA GLY A 286 -119.36 41.92 -104.77
C GLY A 286 -118.40 43.09 -104.94
N GLU A 287 -117.51 43.33 -103.97
CA GLU A 287 -116.44 44.33 -104.06
C GLU A 287 -115.15 43.61 -104.49
N PHE A 288 -114.78 43.73 -105.78
CA PHE A 288 -113.50 43.26 -106.31
C PHE A 288 -112.35 44.18 -105.88
N THR A 289 -111.16 43.63 -105.59
CA THR A 289 -109.84 44.13 -106.02
C THR A 289 -108.70 43.19 -105.56
N PHE A 290 -107.60 43.22 -106.32
CA PHE A 290 -106.32 42.47 -106.26
C PHE A 290 -105.93 41.74 -104.97
#